data_AF-A0A955FPH7-F1
#
_entry.id   AF-A0A955FPH7-F1
#
_cell.length_a   1.000
_cell.length_b   1.000
_cell.length_c   1.000
_cell.angle_alpha   90.00
_cell.angle_beta   90.00
_cell.angle_gamma   90.00
#
_symmetry.space_group_name_H-M   'P 1'
#
loop_
_entity.id
_entity.type
_entity.pdbx_description
1 polymer ?
#
loop_
_entity_poly.entity_id
_entity_poly.type
_entity_poly.pdbx_seq_one_letter_code
_entity_poly.pdbx_strand_id
1 'polypeptide(L)'
;MEMWELGLILGMLLAATVAFIWLALNIGSGAKNKKNPNDAFTEQAEKDVEHIFNDDFREELRNRGRLHFEKIIGENAMFLQQDLRLTTSQLNEFMKTEITRKLQEEFAKYEESITDAKQLAIDSINKTQEAIEQQRKMMSQQLSQELANEKARLIHRFEENMADIINHYVLAAIGDQIDLNDQLEYILSDLETNKEAIIRDITDGAG
;
A
#
# COMPACT_ATOMS: atom_id res chain seq x y z
N MET A 1 -27.26 -54.39 134.72
CA MET A 1 -26.79 -53.24 133.92
C MET A 1 -25.33 -53.01 134.26
N GLU A 2 -24.51 -53.84 133.63
CA GLU A 2 -23.06 -53.86 133.73
C GLU A 2 -22.49 -52.74 132.84
N MET A 3 -21.34 -52.18 133.20
CA MET A 3 -20.63 -51.15 132.39
C MET A 3 -20.45 -51.53 130.91
N TRP A 4 -20.56 -52.82 130.58
CA TRP A 4 -20.51 -53.36 129.23
C TRP A 4 -21.74 -53.03 128.35
N GLU A 5 -22.94 -52.97 128.92
CA GLU A 5 -24.17 -52.68 128.16
C GLU A 5 -24.24 -51.21 127.71
N LEU A 6 -23.75 -50.29 128.56
CA LEU A 6 -23.62 -48.86 128.21
C LEU A 6 -22.61 -48.63 127.07
N GLY A 7 -21.51 -49.38 127.04
CA GLY A 7 -20.52 -49.30 125.97
C GLY A 7 -21.08 -49.72 124.60
N LEU A 8 -21.92 -50.75 124.57
CA LEU A 8 -22.57 -51.21 123.33
C LEU A 8 -23.60 -50.22 122.78
N ILE A 9 -24.41 -49.60 123.66
CA ILE A 9 -25.40 -48.59 123.25
C ILE A 9 -24.71 -47.33 122.73
N LEU A 10 -23.64 -46.86 123.40
CA LEU A 10 -22.87 -45.70 122.96
C LEU A 10 -22.18 -45.95 121.61
N GLY A 11 -21.66 -47.17 121.40
CA GLY A 11 -21.03 -47.59 120.16
C GLY A 11 -22.01 -47.63 118.98
N MET A 12 -23.22 -48.18 119.17
CA MET A 12 -24.24 -48.17 118.11
C MET A 12 -24.72 -46.76 117.76
N LEU A 13 -24.85 -45.88 118.75
CA LEU A 13 -25.30 -44.51 118.52
C LEU A 13 -24.25 -43.68 117.74
N LEU A 14 -22.96 -43.87 118.04
CA LEU A 14 -21.87 -43.30 117.26
C LEU A 14 -21.79 -43.85 115.83
N ALA A 15 -22.02 -45.14 115.63
CA ALA A 15 -22.03 -45.73 114.29
C ALA A 15 -23.18 -45.16 113.43
N ALA A 16 -24.37 -44.98 114.03
CA ALA A 16 -25.52 -44.40 113.35
C ALA A 16 -25.30 -42.94 112.95
N THR A 17 -24.67 -42.12 113.79
CA THR A 17 -24.39 -40.71 113.46
C THR A 17 -23.34 -40.58 112.36
N VAL A 18 -22.29 -41.40 112.37
CA VAL A 18 -21.28 -41.43 111.30
C VAL A 18 -21.89 -41.86 109.97
N ALA A 19 -22.76 -42.88 109.98
CA ALA A 19 -23.46 -43.32 108.77
C ALA A 19 -24.38 -42.22 108.21
N PHE A 20 -25.05 -41.46 109.09
CA PHE A 20 -25.93 -40.36 108.67
C PHE A 20 -25.14 -39.18 108.10
N ILE A 21 -24.01 -38.82 108.70
CA ILE A 21 -23.10 -37.78 108.19
C ILE A 21 -22.53 -38.20 106.83
N TRP A 22 -22.14 -39.47 106.67
CA TRP A 22 -21.65 -39.99 105.40
C TRP A 22 -22.71 -39.92 104.30
N LEU A 23 -23.95 -40.29 104.62
CA LEU A 23 -25.07 -40.23 103.68
C LEU A 23 -25.43 -38.78 103.30
N ALA A 24 -25.42 -37.86 104.28
CA ALA A 24 -25.66 -36.44 104.03
C ALA A 24 -24.56 -35.80 103.16
N LEU A 25 -23.29 -36.16 103.37
CA LEU A 25 -22.18 -35.68 102.54
C LEU A 25 -22.20 -36.27 101.13
N ASN A 26 -22.61 -37.54 100.97
CA ASN A 26 -22.66 -38.17 99.65
C ASN A 26 -23.84 -37.66 98.80
N ILE A 27 -24.99 -37.33 99.41
CA ILE A 27 -26.17 -36.80 98.71
C ILE A 27 -25.98 -35.33 98.28
N GLY A 28 -25.10 -34.57 98.94
CA GLY A 28 -24.85 -33.15 98.64
C GLY A 28 -23.83 -32.85 97.53
N SER A 29 -23.10 -33.85 97.01
CA SER A 29 -21.99 -33.63 96.04
C SER A 29 -22.34 -33.94 94.58
N GLY A 30 -23.63 -34.14 94.28
CA GLY A 30 -24.14 -34.48 92.94
C GLY A 30 -24.37 -33.30 91.98
N ALA A 31 -24.05 -32.06 92.35
CA ALA A 31 -24.15 -30.92 91.43
C ALA A 31 -22.85 -30.74 90.62
N LYS A 32 -22.48 -31.76 89.83
CA LYS A 32 -21.51 -31.57 88.75
C LYS A 32 -22.16 -30.69 87.69
N ASN A 33 -21.55 -29.52 87.48
CA ASN A 33 -21.75 -28.63 86.35
C ASN A 33 -22.03 -29.44 85.07
N LYS A 34 -23.30 -29.50 84.64
CA LYS A 34 -23.64 -30.00 83.30
C LYS A 34 -23.04 -29.00 82.32
N LYS A 35 -21.84 -29.28 81.79
CA LYS A 35 -21.41 -28.67 80.53
C LYS A 35 -22.57 -28.87 79.56
N ASN A 36 -23.00 -27.79 78.91
CA ASN A 36 -24.14 -27.80 78.02
C ASN A 36 -23.89 -28.89 76.96
N PRO A 37 -24.83 -29.79 76.65
CA PRO A 37 -24.60 -30.83 75.65
C PRO A 37 -24.17 -30.25 74.30
N ASN A 38 -24.61 -29.02 73.99
CA ASN A 38 -24.17 -28.28 72.81
C ASN A 38 -22.66 -27.98 72.80
N ASP A 39 -22.05 -27.69 73.95
CA ASP A 39 -20.60 -27.38 74.03
C ASP A 39 -19.76 -28.63 73.74
N ALA A 40 -20.25 -29.81 74.11
CA ALA A 40 -19.59 -31.09 73.83
C ALA A 40 -19.68 -31.47 72.35
N PHE A 41 -20.82 -31.20 71.69
CA PHE A 41 -20.95 -31.42 70.25
C PHE A 41 -20.11 -30.43 69.43
N THR A 42 -19.99 -29.17 69.86
CA THR A 42 -19.11 -28.20 69.21
C THR A 42 -17.63 -28.53 69.39
N GLU A 43 -17.21 -28.96 70.58
CA GLU A 43 -15.81 -29.34 70.84
C GLU A 43 -15.41 -30.61 70.05
N GLN A 44 -16.34 -31.56 69.89
CA GLN A 44 -16.14 -32.76 69.05
C GLN A 44 -16.07 -32.39 67.56
N ALA A 45 -16.94 -31.49 67.10
CA ALA A 45 -16.93 -31.01 65.72
C ALA A 45 -15.66 -30.22 65.39
N GLU A 46 -15.16 -29.38 66.30
CA GLU A 46 -13.89 -28.66 66.12
C GLU A 46 -12.70 -29.63 66.00
N LYS A 47 -12.64 -30.66 66.86
CA LYS A 47 -11.60 -31.69 66.80
C LYS A 47 -11.65 -32.52 65.52
N ASP A 48 -12.85 -32.88 65.06
CA ASP A 48 -13.02 -33.60 63.79
C ASP A 48 -12.65 -32.72 62.59
N VAL A 49 -12.98 -31.42 62.60
CA VAL A 49 -12.58 -30.47 61.55
C VAL A 49 -11.06 -30.29 61.51
N GLU A 50 -10.40 -30.24 62.67
CA GLU A 50 -8.94 -30.12 62.77
C GLU A 50 -8.22 -31.37 62.23
N HIS A 51 -8.79 -32.56 62.43
CA HIS A 51 -8.35 -33.79 61.79
C HIS A 51 -8.61 -33.78 60.27
N ILE A 52 -9.81 -33.42 59.83
CA ILE A 52 -10.21 -33.52 58.40
C ILE A 52 -9.40 -32.54 57.55
N PHE A 53 -9.02 -31.39 58.11
CA PHE A 53 -8.11 -30.42 57.50
C PHE A 53 -6.73 -30.43 58.16
N ASN A 54 -6.19 -31.64 58.39
CA ASN A 54 -4.83 -31.79 58.89
C ASN A 54 -3.79 -31.21 57.91
N ASP A 55 -2.56 -31.04 58.39
CA ASP A 55 -1.48 -30.49 57.59
C ASP A 55 -1.19 -31.31 56.33
N ASP A 56 -1.37 -32.64 56.37
CA ASP A 56 -1.24 -33.53 55.20
C ASP A 56 -2.26 -33.19 54.09
N PHE A 57 -3.53 -32.98 54.44
CA PHE A 57 -4.58 -32.59 53.49
C PHE A 57 -4.30 -31.20 52.90
N ARG A 58 -3.80 -30.26 53.72
CA ARG A 58 -3.40 -28.92 53.25
C ARG A 58 -2.22 -28.99 52.30
N GLU A 59 -1.25 -29.86 52.57
CA GLU A 59 -0.12 -30.11 51.68
C GLU A 59 -0.55 -30.78 50.38
N GLU A 60 -1.43 -31.77 50.42
CA GLU A 60 -1.98 -32.41 49.21
C GLU A 60 -2.78 -31.41 48.37
N LEU A 61 -3.63 -30.60 49.00
CA LEU A 61 -4.37 -29.54 48.32
C LEU A 61 -3.43 -28.52 47.68
N ARG A 62 -2.35 -28.12 48.39
CA ARG A 62 -1.33 -27.21 47.85
C ARG A 62 -0.59 -27.84 46.67
N ASN A 63 -0.21 -29.11 46.78
CA ASN A 63 0.49 -29.84 45.73
C ASN A 63 -0.40 -30.05 44.50
N ARG A 64 -1.66 -30.45 44.70
CA ARG A 64 -2.65 -30.61 43.63
C ARG A 64 -2.98 -29.27 42.99
N GLY A 65 -3.14 -28.22 43.78
CA GLY A 65 -3.29 -26.84 43.29
C GLY A 65 -2.11 -26.43 42.41
N ARG A 66 -0.88 -26.61 42.89
CA ARG A 66 0.34 -26.32 42.10
C ARG A 66 0.38 -27.11 40.80
N LEU A 67 0.11 -28.42 40.84
CA LEU A 67 0.08 -29.27 39.64
C LEU A 67 -1.00 -28.84 38.65
N HIS A 68 -2.20 -28.49 39.13
CA HIS A 68 -3.27 -27.97 38.27
C HIS A 68 -2.90 -26.62 37.66
N PHE A 69 -2.30 -25.71 38.42
CA PHE A 69 -1.86 -24.41 37.89
C PHE A 69 -0.74 -24.58 36.87
N GLU A 70 0.25 -25.43 37.14
CA GLU A 70 1.34 -25.72 36.20
C GLU A 70 0.81 -26.32 34.90
N LYS A 71 -0.14 -27.27 35.00
CA LYS A 71 -0.83 -27.83 33.85
C LYS A 71 -1.58 -26.77 33.05
N ILE A 72 -2.39 -25.94 33.70
CA ILE A 72 -3.18 -24.89 33.03
C ILE A 72 -2.27 -23.84 32.37
N ILE A 73 -1.17 -23.45 33.02
CA ILE A 73 -0.20 -22.51 32.46
C ILE A 73 0.49 -23.14 31.24
N GLY A 74 0.89 -24.42 31.32
CA GLY A 74 1.49 -25.13 30.20
C GLY A 74 0.54 -25.28 29.00
N GLU A 75 -0.72 -25.65 29.25
CA GLU A 75 -1.76 -25.75 28.22
C GLU A 75 -2.04 -24.38 27.57
N ASN A 76 -2.21 -23.32 28.37
CA ASN A 76 -2.45 -21.97 27.85
C ASN A 76 -1.26 -21.43 27.06
N ALA A 77 -0.02 -21.68 27.51
CA ALA A 77 1.18 -21.28 26.77
C ALA A 77 1.27 -22.03 25.43
N MET A 78 0.90 -23.32 25.41
CA MET A 78 0.85 -24.12 24.19
C MET A 78 -0.20 -23.58 23.21
N PHE A 79 -1.42 -23.27 23.68
CA PHE A 79 -2.46 -22.69 22.83
C PHE A 79 -2.06 -21.33 22.28
N LEU A 80 -1.50 -20.45 23.12
CA LEU A 80 -1.02 -19.14 22.67
C LEU A 80 0.07 -19.29 21.60
N GLN A 81 1.03 -20.20 21.80
CA GLN A 81 2.08 -20.44 20.82
C GLN A 81 1.52 -20.99 19.50
N GLN A 82 0.55 -21.90 19.58
CA GLN A 82 -0.14 -22.43 18.40
C GLN A 82 -0.87 -21.31 17.65
N ASP A 83 -1.63 -20.47 18.35
CA ASP A 83 -2.39 -19.37 17.76
C ASP A 83 -1.48 -18.32 17.13
N LEU A 84 -0.37 -17.97 17.79
CA LEU A 84 0.62 -17.06 17.23
C LEU A 84 1.26 -17.63 15.95
N ARG A 85 1.55 -18.94 15.92
CA ARG A 85 2.10 -19.59 14.73
C ARG A 85 1.07 -19.61 13.59
N LEU A 86 -0.18 -19.94 13.88
CA LEU A 86 -1.27 -19.93 12.91
C LEU A 86 -1.52 -18.52 12.36
N THR A 87 -1.64 -17.53 13.24
CA THR A 87 -1.84 -16.12 12.88
C THR A 87 -0.69 -15.61 12.02
N THR A 88 0.55 -15.95 12.37
CA THR A 88 1.74 -15.57 11.57
C THR A 88 1.71 -16.19 10.17
N SER A 89 1.32 -17.46 10.06
CA SER A 89 1.18 -18.14 8.76
C SER A 89 0.09 -17.50 7.91
N GLN A 90 -1.10 -17.26 8.49
CA GLN A 90 -2.22 -16.64 7.82
C GLN A 90 -1.90 -15.21 7.38
N LEU A 91 -1.24 -14.42 8.25
CA LEU A 91 -0.82 -13.07 7.92
C LEU A 91 0.18 -13.08 6.75
N ASN A 92 1.14 -14.00 6.74
CA ASN A 92 2.11 -14.12 5.66
C ASN A 92 1.43 -14.49 4.32
N GLU A 93 0.51 -15.44 4.34
CA GLU A 93 -0.26 -15.83 3.15
C GLU A 93 -1.16 -14.71 2.64
N PHE A 94 -1.86 -14.02 3.55
CA PHE A 94 -2.66 -12.85 3.24
C PHE A 94 -1.82 -11.73 2.61
N MET A 95 -0.68 -11.38 3.23
CA MET A 95 0.22 -10.36 2.70
C MET A 95 0.75 -10.73 1.31
N LYS A 96 1.19 -11.98 1.11
CA LYS A 96 1.65 -12.43 -0.21
C LYS A 96 0.55 -12.28 -1.27
N THR A 97 -0.66 -12.74 -0.93
CA THR A 97 -1.80 -12.68 -1.84
C THR A 97 -2.17 -11.24 -2.18
N GLU A 98 -2.26 -10.37 -1.18
CA GLU A 98 -2.59 -8.96 -1.38
C GLU A 98 -1.50 -8.20 -2.14
N ILE A 99 -0.22 -8.44 -1.84
CA ILE A 99 0.90 -7.84 -2.58
C ILE A 99 0.86 -8.29 -4.04
N THR A 100 0.70 -9.59 -4.30
CA THR A 100 0.61 -10.11 -5.67
C THR A 100 -0.59 -9.52 -6.42
N ARG A 101 -1.77 -9.49 -5.78
CA ARG A 101 -2.98 -8.90 -6.36
C ARG A 101 -2.78 -7.42 -6.69
N LYS A 102 -2.23 -6.65 -5.76
CA LYS A 102 -1.96 -5.21 -5.97
C LYS A 102 -0.93 -4.96 -7.04
N LEU A 103 0.15 -5.74 -7.08
CA LEU A 103 1.14 -5.64 -8.15
C LEU A 103 0.51 -5.96 -9.50
N GLN A 104 -0.31 -7.00 -9.61
CA GLN A 104 -1.01 -7.33 -10.86
C GLN A 104 -1.97 -6.22 -11.30
N GLU A 105 -2.77 -5.66 -10.38
CA GLU A 105 -3.65 -4.52 -10.67
C GLU A 105 -2.86 -3.31 -11.19
N GLU A 106 -1.76 -2.95 -10.53
CA GLU A 106 -0.95 -1.80 -10.94
C GLU A 106 -0.18 -2.06 -12.24
N PHE A 107 0.32 -3.28 -12.48
CA PHE A 107 0.94 -3.62 -13.76
C PHE A 107 -0.05 -3.56 -14.92
N ALA A 108 -1.29 -4.01 -14.73
CA ALA A 108 -2.32 -3.91 -15.76
C ALA A 108 -2.64 -2.45 -16.11
N LYS A 109 -2.76 -1.57 -15.10
CA LYS A 109 -2.95 -0.13 -15.32
C LYS A 109 -1.75 0.52 -16.02
N TYR A 110 -0.54 0.11 -15.66
CA TYR A 110 0.67 0.62 -16.33
C TYR A 110 0.75 0.15 -17.78
N GLU A 111 0.41 -1.11 -18.07
CA GLU A 111 0.35 -1.63 -19.43
C GLU A 111 -0.67 -0.85 -20.29
N GLU A 112 -1.86 -0.59 -19.76
CA GLU A 112 -2.88 0.24 -20.39
C GLU A 112 -2.35 1.67 -20.65
N SER A 113 -1.81 2.32 -19.63
CA SER A 113 -1.27 3.69 -19.74
C SER A 113 -0.13 3.81 -20.76
N ILE A 114 0.76 2.80 -20.82
CA ILE A 114 1.86 2.76 -21.79
C ILE A 114 1.30 2.56 -23.21
N THR A 115 0.28 1.70 -23.35
CA THR A 115 -0.37 1.46 -24.64
C THR A 115 -1.05 2.72 -25.16
N ASP A 116 -1.77 3.43 -24.30
CA ASP A 116 -2.40 4.72 -24.62
C ASP A 116 -1.36 5.79 -24.99
N ALA A 117 -0.30 5.92 -24.21
CA ALA A 117 0.79 6.85 -24.50
C ALA A 117 1.48 6.54 -25.84
N LYS A 118 1.67 5.24 -26.15
CA LYS A 118 2.20 4.80 -27.44
C LYS A 118 1.25 5.17 -28.58
N GLN A 119 -0.05 4.95 -28.42
CA GLN A 119 -1.04 5.30 -29.44
C GLN A 119 -1.08 6.81 -29.68
N LEU A 120 -1.09 7.62 -28.61
CA LEU A 120 -1.02 9.07 -28.70
C LEU A 120 0.25 9.56 -29.41
N ALA A 121 1.40 8.91 -29.17
CA ALA A 121 2.65 9.23 -29.85
C ALA A 121 2.56 8.90 -31.35
N ILE A 122 2.02 7.74 -31.72
CA ILE A 122 1.80 7.34 -33.11
C ILE A 122 0.88 8.34 -33.81
N ASP A 123 -0.26 8.68 -33.19
CA ASP A 123 -1.22 9.63 -33.73
C ASP A 123 -0.59 11.02 -33.92
N SER A 124 0.23 11.46 -32.96
CA SER A 124 0.95 12.73 -33.06
C SER A 124 1.96 12.73 -34.20
N ILE A 125 2.74 11.65 -34.34
CA ILE A 125 3.69 11.49 -35.45
C ILE A 125 2.97 11.52 -36.79
N ASN A 126 1.85 10.81 -36.91
CA ASN A 126 1.06 10.80 -38.15
C ASN A 126 0.53 12.19 -38.49
N LYS A 127 -0.02 12.92 -37.51
CA LYS A 127 -0.46 14.32 -37.69
C LYS A 127 0.69 15.23 -38.09
N THR A 128 1.88 15.07 -37.49
CA THR A 128 3.08 15.84 -37.86
C THR A 128 3.53 15.52 -39.28
N GLN A 129 3.51 14.25 -39.70
CA GLN A 129 3.84 13.87 -41.08
C GLN A 129 2.87 14.50 -42.08
N GLU A 130 1.56 14.48 -41.78
CA GLU A 130 0.55 15.11 -42.62
C GLU A 130 0.76 16.63 -42.72
N ALA A 131 1.00 17.31 -41.60
CA ALA A 131 1.28 18.74 -41.58
C ALA A 131 2.56 19.09 -42.38
N ILE A 132 3.62 18.30 -42.26
CA ILE A 132 4.85 18.47 -43.03
C ILE A 132 4.59 18.30 -44.52
N GLU A 133 3.83 17.28 -44.93
CA GLU A 133 3.51 17.05 -46.34
C GLU A 133 2.66 18.19 -46.93
N GLN A 134 1.69 18.70 -46.16
CA GLN A 134 0.90 19.86 -46.54
C GLN A 134 1.79 21.11 -46.69
N GLN A 135 2.68 21.35 -45.74
CA GLN A 135 3.63 22.46 -45.78
C GLN A 135 4.59 22.33 -46.97
N ARG A 136 5.08 21.13 -47.27
CA ARG A 136 5.96 20.86 -48.42
C ARG A 136 5.24 21.17 -49.73
N LYS A 137 3.97 20.75 -49.87
CA LYS A 137 3.16 21.06 -51.06
C LYS A 137 2.93 22.56 -51.22
N MET A 138 2.56 23.25 -50.15
CA MET A 138 2.38 24.71 -50.16
C MET A 138 3.67 25.43 -50.55
N MET A 139 4.79 25.06 -49.94
CA MET A 139 6.10 25.64 -50.23
C MET A 139 6.52 25.38 -51.68
N SER A 140 6.29 24.17 -52.19
CA SER A 140 6.58 23.85 -53.59
C SER A 140 5.73 24.68 -54.56
N GLN A 141 4.45 24.92 -54.24
CA GLN A 141 3.57 25.77 -55.05
C GLN A 141 4.01 27.23 -55.00
N GLN A 142 4.34 27.74 -53.82
CA GLN A 142 4.85 29.10 -53.64
C GLN A 142 6.17 29.31 -54.40
N LEU A 143 7.12 28.37 -54.28
CA LEU A 143 8.39 28.44 -54.98
C LEU A 143 8.20 28.42 -56.50
N SER A 144 7.31 27.56 -57.01
CA SER A 144 6.99 27.53 -58.45
C SER A 144 6.38 28.86 -58.92
N GLN A 145 5.52 29.47 -58.11
CA GLN A 145 4.91 30.76 -58.44
C GLN A 145 5.94 31.90 -58.41
N GLU A 146 6.84 31.91 -57.41
CA GLU A 146 7.90 32.90 -57.32
C GLU A 146 8.88 32.78 -58.49
N LEU A 147 9.28 31.57 -58.87
CA LEU A 147 10.10 31.32 -60.05
C LEU A 147 9.42 31.80 -61.33
N ALA A 148 8.12 31.54 -61.50
CA ALA A 148 7.36 32.03 -62.65
C ALA A 148 7.30 33.57 -62.68
N ASN A 149 7.06 34.21 -61.53
CA ASN A 149 7.03 35.66 -61.40
C ASN A 149 8.41 36.29 -61.63
N GLU A 150 9.49 35.63 -61.23
CA GLU A 150 10.86 36.07 -61.48
C GLU A 150 11.24 35.90 -62.95
N LYS A 151 10.92 34.75 -63.57
CA LYS A 151 11.09 34.54 -65.01
C LYS A 151 10.37 35.63 -65.81
N ALA A 152 9.12 35.93 -65.48
CA ALA A 152 8.36 37.00 -66.12
C ALA A 152 9.04 38.38 -65.95
N ARG A 153 9.55 38.69 -64.74
CA ARG A 153 10.28 39.95 -64.49
C ARG A 153 11.61 40.03 -65.24
N LEU A 154 12.32 38.91 -65.39
CA LEU A 154 13.57 38.85 -66.16
C LEU A 154 13.30 39.03 -67.65
N ILE A 155 12.27 38.36 -68.19
CA ILE A 155 11.83 38.51 -69.57
C ILE A 155 11.42 39.97 -69.83
N HIS A 156 10.59 40.57 -68.98
CA HIS A 156 10.19 41.97 -69.14
C HIS A 156 11.38 42.94 -69.16
N ARG A 157 12.36 42.76 -68.25
CA ARG A 157 13.59 43.57 -68.27
C ARG A 157 14.41 43.34 -69.54
N PHE A 158 14.50 42.10 -70.00
CA PHE A 158 15.15 41.79 -71.26
C PHE A 158 14.45 42.48 -72.43
N GLU A 159 13.12 42.46 -72.47
CA GLU A 159 12.29 43.12 -73.49
C GLU A 159 12.44 44.65 -73.51
N GLU A 160 12.52 45.28 -72.34
CA GLU A 160 12.74 46.73 -72.21
C GLU A 160 14.14 47.14 -72.67
N ASN A 161 15.15 46.33 -72.36
CA ASN A 161 16.56 46.63 -72.66
C ASN A 161 17.07 45.92 -73.92
N MET A 162 16.19 45.30 -74.71
CA MET A 162 16.58 44.40 -75.80
C MET A 162 17.43 45.13 -76.86
N ALA A 163 17.06 46.36 -77.21
CA ALA A 163 17.80 47.17 -78.18
C ALA A 163 19.22 47.48 -77.68
N ASP A 164 19.38 47.89 -76.42
CA ASP A 164 20.68 48.19 -75.82
C ASP A 164 21.56 46.94 -75.65
N ILE A 165 20.96 45.82 -75.24
CA ILE A 165 21.64 44.53 -75.10
C ILE A 165 22.16 44.07 -76.47
N ILE A 166 21.31 44.09 -77.50
CA ILE A 166 21.71 43.66 -78.84
C ILE A 166 22.76 44.61 -79.41
N ASN A 167 22.57 45.92 -79.27
CA ASN A 167 23.56 46.91 -79.70
C ASN A 167 24.94 46.65 -79.07
N HIS A 168 24.99 46.42 -77.75
CA HIS A 168 26.25 46.10 -77.06
C HIS A 168 26.92 44.83 -77.61
N TYR A 169 26.17 43.73 -77.80
CA TYR A 169 26.74 42.48 -78.30
C TYR A 169 27.12 42.52 -79.78
N VAL A 170 26.36 43.23 -80.63
CA VAL A 170 26.68 43.40 -82.06
C VAL A 170 27.94 44.22 -82.24
N LEU A 171 28.07 45.33 -81.51
CA LEU A 171 29.28 46.15 -81.54
C LEU A 171 30.50 45.39 -81.00
N ALA A 172 30.34 44.62 -79.91
CA ALA A 172 31.42 43.81 -79.34
C ALA A 172 31.85 42.65 -80.26
N ALA A 173 30.91 42.01 -80.97
CA ALA A 173 31.20 40.89 -81.87
C ALA A 173 31.85 41.33 -83.19
N ILE A 174 31.62 42.56 -83.64
CA ILE A 174 32.08 43.05 -84.94
C ILE A 174 33.40 43.84 -84.86
N GLY A 175 33.76 44.36 -83.69
CA GLY A 175 35.11 44.84 -83.35
C GLY A 175 35.71 45.88 -84.31
N ASP A 176 35.66 47.16 -83.94
CA ASP A 176 36.50 48.32 -84.35
C ASP A 176 36.82 48.56 -85.86
N GLN A 177 36.35 47.75 -86.81
CA GLN A 177 36.81 47.80 -88.22
C GLN A 177 35.71 47.92 -89.28
N ILE A 178 34.42 48.00 -88.92
CA ILE A 178 33.34 48.17 -89.90
C ILE A 178 32.37 49.25 -89.41
N ASP A 179 32.24 50.35 -90.15
CA ASP A 179 31.23 51.39 -89.91
C ASP A 179 29.86 50.88 -90.34
N LEU A 180 29.11 50.35 -89.37
CA LEU A 180 27.80 49.74 -89.56
C LEU A 180 26.66 50.60 -89.02
N ASN A 181 26.87 51.88 -88.70
CA ASN A 181 25.79 52.71 -88.13
C ASN A 181 24.48 52.62 -88.95
N ASP A 182 24.57 52.70 -90.28
CA ASP A 182 23.41 52.60 -91.17
C ASP A 182 22.80 51.19 -91.23
N GLN A 183 23.60 50.13 -91.03
CA GLN A 183 23.12 48.73 -91.04
C GLN A 183 22.61 48.28 -89.66
N LEU A 184 23.15 48.84 -88.57
CA LEU A 184 22.71 48.63 -87.20
C LEU A 184 21.30 49.17 -87.01
N GLU A 185 20.99 50.35 -87.55
CA GLU A 185 19.63 50.91 -87.48
C GLU A 185 18.62 50.03 -88.22
N TYR A 186 19.01 49.46 -89.37
CA TYR A 186 18.19 48.48 -90.08
C TYR A 186 18.00 47.18 -89.28
N ILE A 187 19.07 46.62 -88.70
CA ILE A 187 19.03 45.40 -87.88
C ILE A 187 18.19 45.61 -86.62
N LEU A 188 18.34 46.76 -85.94
CA LEU A 188 17.54 47.11 -84.76
C LEU A 188 16.07 47.26 -85.12
N SER A 189 15.75 47.90 -86.25
CA SER A 189 14.38 48.01 -86.75
C SER A 189 13.75 46.65 -87.10
N ASP A 190 14.52 45.75 -87.72
CA ASP A 190 14.06 44.39 -88.03
C ASP A 190 13.85 43.55 -86.76
N LEU A 191 14.74 43.68 -85.76
CA LEU A 191 14.60 43.02 -84.47
C LEU A 191 13.43 43.57 -83.66
N GLU A 192 13.18 44.87 -83.74
CA GLU A 192 12.03 45.51 -83.10
C GLU A 192 10.71 45.08 -83.75
N THR A 193 10.71 44.91 -85.07
CA THR A 193 9.57 44.36 -85.84
C THR A 193 9.31 42.89 -85.50
N ASN A 194 10.36 42.11 -85.22
CA ASN A 194 10.27 40.68 -84.88
C ASN A 194 10.27 40.40 -83.36
N LYS A 195 10.21 41.46 -82.52
CA LYS A 195 10.28 41.37 -81.06
C LYS A 195 9.29 40.37 -80.47
N GLU A 196 8.04 40.40 -80.92
CA GLU A 196 6.97 39.49 -80.49
C GLU A 196 7.27 38.01 -80.78
N ALA A 197 7.99 37.71 -81.87
CA ALA A 197 8.37 36.33 -82.21
C ALA A 197 9.51 35.84 -81.32
N ILE A 198 10.52 36.70 -81.08
CA ILE A 198 11.66 36.40 -80.20
C ILE A 198 11.20 36.16 -78.76
N ILE A 199 10.26 36.98 -78.26
CA ILE A 199 9.67 36.80 -76.93
C ILE A 199 8.99 35.44 -76.84
N ARG A 200 8.20 35.07 -77.86
CA ARG A 200 7.49 33.79 -77.88
C ARG A 200 8.46 32.60 -77.81
N ASP A 201 9.54 32.64 -78.58
CA ASP A 201 10.59 31.60 -78.58
C ASP A 201 11.30 31.48 -77.22
N ILE A 202 11.57 32.60 -76.53
CA ILE A 202 12.19 32.60 -75.18
C ILE A 202 11.19 32.10 -74.11
N THR A 203 9.92 32.44 -74.26
CA THR A 203 8.89 32.15 -73.25
C THR A 203 8.50 30.67 -73.27
N ASP A 204 8.30 30.11 -74.46
CA ASP A 204 7.93 28.71 -74.69
C ASP A 204 9.11 27.75 -74.48
N GLY A 205 10.34 28.31 -74.42
CA GLY A 205 11.58 27.56 -74.39
C GLY A 205 11.85 26.99 -75.77
N ALA A 206 12.97 27.38 -76.38
CA ALA A 206 13.42 26.79 -77.63
C ALA A 206 13.35 25.25 -77.51
N GLY A 207 12.55 24.62 -78.39
CA GLY A 207 12.35 23.17 -78.42
C GLY A 207 13.64 22.39 -78.56
#